data_AF-A0A6H1LEM9-F1
#
_entry.id   AF-A0A6H1LEM9-F1
#
_cell.length_a   1.000
_cell.length_b   1.000
_cell.length_c   1.000
_cell.angle_alpha   90.00
_cell.angle_beta   90.00
_cell.angle_gamma   90.00
#
_symmetry.space_group_name_H-M   'P 1'
#
loop_
_entity.id
_entity.type
_entity.pdbx_description
1 polymer ?
#
loop_
_entity_poly.entity_id
_entity_poly.type
_entity_poly.pdbx_seq_one_letter_code
_entity_poly.pdbx_strand_id
1 'polypeptide(L)'
;MTTLGDTRRARESQQRALELSAPTSTMTRTLLTIDGAACSHHDGDSEEACRRTVAELTGLPDGYRTGLVRRRAQDMYEAIPAQHHRERAVRELRDVLAA
;
A
#
# COMPACT_ATOMS: atom_id res chain seq x y z
N MET A 1 8.54 34.94 -25.89
CA MET A 1 8.68 33.54 -26.33
C MET A 1 8.89 32.65 -25.11
N THR A 2 7.87 31.83 -24.82
CA THR A 2 7.89 30.54 -24.09
C THR A 2 8.48 30.44 -22.68
N THR A 3 8.01 31.22 -21.71
CA THR A 3 8.08 30.86 -20.27
C THR A 3 7.13 29.69 -19.89
N LEU A 4 6.13 29.41 -20.72
CA LEU A 4 5.17 28.31 -20.51
C LEU A 4 5.73 26.91 -20.86
N GLY A 5 6.76 26.84 -21.71
CA GLY A 5 7.41 25.57 -22.09
C GLY A 5 8.35 25.05 -20.99
N ASP A 6 9.11 25.97 -20.38
CA ASP A 6 10.02 25.70 -19.26
C ASP A 6 9.28 25.31 -17.98
N THR A 7 8.13 25.92 -17.68
CA THR A 7 7.35 25.58 -16.47
C THR A 7 6.77 24.18 -16.53
N ARG A 8 6.34 23.70 -17.70
CA ARG A 8 5.86 22.33 -17.88
C ARG A 8 7.00 21.31 -17.79
N ARG A 9 8.14 21.57 -18.44
CA ARG A 9 9.35 20.73 -18.33
C ARG A 9 9.91 20.70 -16.91
N ALA A 10 9.90 21.83 -16.22
CA ALA A 10 10.29 21.93 -14.81
C ALA A 10 9.33 21.14 -13.91
N ARG A 11 8.01 21.21 -14.16
CA ARG A 11 7.02 20.41 -13.42
C ARG A 11 7.18 18.92 -13.69
N GLU A 12 7.44 18.50 -14.93
CA GLU A 12 7.75 17.10 -15.26
C GLU A 12 9.04 16.61 -14.59
N SER A 13 10.07 17.46 -14.53
CA SER A 13 11.36 17.15 -13.88
C SER A 13 11.21 17.08 -12.35
N GLN A 14 10.43 17.98 -11.76
CA GLN A 14 10.11 17.97 -10.34
C GLN A 14 9.23 16.78 -9.97
N GLN A 15 8.24 16.44 -10.81
CA GLN A 15 7.43 15.23 -10.64
C GLN A 15 8.31 13.99 -10.69
N ARG A 16 9.26 13.89 -11.65
CA ARG A 16 10.22 12.78 -11.70
C ARG A 16 11.17 12.74 -10.51
N ALA A 17 11.67 13.89 -10.03
CA ALA A 17 12.53 13.95 -8.85
C ALA A 17 11.76 13.58 -7.57
N LEU A 18 10.49 13.97 -7.47
CA LEU A 18 9.57 13.53 -6.43
C LEU A 18 9.28 12.04 -6.58
N GLU A 19 8.97 11.52 -7.76
CA GLU A 19 8.79 10.08 -8.01
C GLU A 19 10.06 9.26 -7.80
N LEU A 20 11.25 9.85 -7.76
CA LEU A 20 12.52 9.19 -7.43
C LEU A 20 12.86 9.27 -5.93
N SER A 21 12.32 10.24 -5.19
CA SER A 21 12.50 10.40 -3.73
C SER A 21 11.31 9.85 -2.92
N ALA A 22 10.12 9.88 -3.50
CA ALA A 22 8.88 9.29 -3.04
C ALA A 22 8.80 7.76 -3.15
N PRO A 23 9.60 6.99 -3.92
CA PRO A 23 9.56 5.53 -3.87
C PRO A 23 9.76 5.03 -2.46
N THR A 24 10.79 5.53 -1.81
CA THR A 24 11.13 5.19 -0.44
C THR A 24 10.09 5.77 0.52
N SER A 25 9.60 6.99 0.30
CA SER A 25 8.61 7.61 1.18
C SER A 25 7.22 6.93 1.09
N THR A 26 6.76 6.59 -0.11
CA THR A 26 5.55 5.83 -0.39
C THR A 26 5.68 4.40 0.13
N MET A 27 6.79 3.71 -0.18
CA MET A 27 7.05 2.36 0.32
C MET A 27 7.12 2.33 1.84
N THR A 28 7.85 3.24 2.48
CA THR A 28 7.93 3.35 3.94
C THR A 28 6.55 3.66 4.55
N ARG A 29 5.77 4.58 3.96
CA ARG A 29 4.42 4.89 4.43
C ARG A 29 3.50 3.68 4.35
N THR A 30 3.51 2.97 3.22
CA THR A 30 2.73 1.74 3.05
C THR A 30 3.13 0.69 4.08
N LEU A 31 4.43 0.46 4.28
CA LEU A 31 4.91 -0.51 5.27
C LEU A 31 4.46 -0.13 6.69
N LEU A 32 4.54 1.15 7.06
CA LEU A 32 4.03 1.64 8.35
C LEU A 32 2.51 1.47 8.48
N THR A 33 1.75 1.65 7.40
CA THR A 33 0.30 1.42 7.42
C THR A 33 -0.04 -0.04 7.61
N ILE A 34 0.66 -0.96 6.91
CA ILE A 34 0.48 -2.41 7.07
C ILE A 34 0.85 -2.83 8.50
N ASP A 35 1.92 -2.29 9.05
CA ASP A 35 2.35 -2.56 10.42
C ASP A 35 1.33 -2.06 11.45
N GLY A 36 0.78 -0.86 11.23
CA GLY A 36 -0.31 -0.33 12.05
C GLY A 36 -1.59 -1.15 11.95
N ALA A 37 -1.93 -1.65 10.76
CA ALA A 37 -3.06 -2.55 10.57
C ALA A 37 -2.87 -3.89 11.30
N ALA A 38 -1.65 -4.44 11.31
CA ALA A 38 -1.32 -5.62 12.12
C ALA A 38 -1.49 -5.35 13.62
N CYS A 39 -1.15 -4.14 14.12
CA CYS A 39 -1.44 -3.75 15.50
C CYS A 39 -2.95 -3.69 15.78
N SER A 40 -3.75 -3.08 14.90
CA SER A 40 -5.22 -3.03 15.06
C SER A 40 -5.88 -4.41 15.04
N HIS A 41 -5.31 -5.36 14.29
CA HIS A 41 -5.73 -6.76 14.36
C HIS A 41 -5.57 -7.35 15.77
N HIS A 42 -4.45 -7.06 16.45
CA HIS A 42 -4.22 -7.49 17.83
C HIS A 42 -5.19 -6.87 18.83
N ASP A 43 -5.74 -5.69 18.54
CA ASP A 43 -6.80 -5.05 19.34
C ASP A 43 -8.22 -5.58 19.03
N GLY A 44 -8.35 -6.53 18.09
CA GLY A 44 -9.61 -7.20 17.75
C GLY A 44 -10.29 -6.69 16.47
N ASP A 45 -9.77 -5.64 15.83
CA ASP A 45 -10.34 -5.00 14.64
C ASP A 45 -9.74 -5.53 13.33
N SER A 46 -9.85 -6.86 13.14
CA SER A 46 -9.33 -7.58 11.96
C SER A 46 -9.92 -7.08 10.64
N GLU A 47 -11.20 -6.69 10.64
CA GLU A 47 -11.90 -6.21 9.45
C GLU A 47 -11.33 -4.86 8.98
N GLU A 48 -11.18 -3.91 9.90
CA GLU A 48 -10.66 -2.58 9.61
C GLU A 48 -9.18 -2.62 9.17
N ALA A 49 -8.39 -3.50 9.79
CA ALA A 49 -7.02 -3.78 9.37
C ALA A 49 -6.96 -4.25 7.91
N CYS A 50 -7.84 -5.19 7.52
CA CYS A 50 -7.90 -5.68 6.14
C CYS A 50 -8.35 -4.60 5.15
N ARG A 51 -9.38 -3.82 5.50
CA ARG A 51 -9.87 -2.72 4.63
C ARG A 51 -8.78 -1.69 4.35
N ARG A 52 -8.03 -1.29 5.38
CA ARG A 52 -6.92 -0.33 5.23
C ARG A 52 -5.80 -0.88 4.37
N THR A 53 -5.40 -2.13 4.59
CA THR A 53 -4.35 -2.75 3.78
C THR A 53 -4.77 -2.92 2.32
N VAL A 54 -6.03 -3.28 2.05
CA VAL A 54 -6.56 -3.34 0.68
C VAL A 54 -6.55 -1.96 0.00
N ALA A 55 -7.01 -0.93 0.71
CA ALA A 55 -7.03 0.44 0.17
C ALA A 55 -5.62 0.95 -0.19
N GLU A 56 -4.63 0.67 0.67
CA GLU A 56 -3.24 1.01 0.41
C GLU A 56 -2.67 0.22 -0.78
N LEU A 57 -2.85 -1.10 -0.81
CA LEU A 57 -2.33 -1.95 -1.89
C LEU A 57 -2.93 -1.56 -3.25
N THR A 58 -4.24 -1.33 -3.31
CA THR A 58 -4.91 -0.92 -4.56
C THR A 58 -4.53 0.49 -5.02
N GLY A 59 -4.25 1.40 -4.08
CA GLY A 59 -3.77 2.76 -4.37
C GLY A 59 -2.31 2.85 -4.84
N LEU A 60 -1.51 1.80 -4.62
CA LEU A 60 -0.11 1.80 -5.04
C LEU A 60 0.07 1.60 -6.54
N PRO A 61 1.06 2.26 -7.16
CA PRO A 61 1.50 1.89 -8.50
C PRO A 61 2.02 0.44 -8.50
N ASP A 62 1.76 -0.32 -9.57
CA ASP A 62 2.07 -1.75 -9.67
C ASP A 62 3.52 -2.10 -9.30
N GLY A 63 4.49 -1.26 -9.64
CA GLY A 63 5.89 -1.46 -9.27
C GLY A 63 6.14 -1.57 -7.76
N TYR A 64 5.30 -0.93 -6.93
CA TYR A 64 5.40 -0.95 -5.47
C TYR A 64 4.59 -2.07 -4.82
N ARG A 65 3.66 -2.71 -5.54
CA ARG A 65 2.89 -3.85 -5.02
C ARG A 65 3.69 -5.15 -4.96
N THR A 66 4.97 -5.10 -5.31
CA THR A 66 5.85 -6.27 -5.38
C THR A 66 6.91 -6.25 -4.27
N GLY A 67 7.71 -7.32 -4.17
CA GLY A 67 8.81 -7.40 -3.22
C GLY A 67 8.37 -7.28 -1.75
N LEU A 68 8.96 -6.32 -1.03
CA LEU A 68 8.80 -6.18 0.43
C LEU A 68 7.36 -5.81 0.84
N VAL A 69 6.67 -4.96 0.06
CA VAL A 69 5.29 -4.57 0.37
C VAL A 69 4.37 -5.78 0.30
N ARG A 70 4.49 -6.60 -0.76
CA ARG A 70 3.73 -7.84 -0.90
C ARG A 70 4.00 -8.80 0.25
N ARG A 71 5.28 -8.97 0.60
CA ARG A 71 5.67 -9.85 1.71
C ARG A 71 5.03 -9.40 3.02
N ARG A 72 5.07 -8.10 3.33
CA ARG A 72 4.51 -7.55 4.56
C ARG A 72 2.99 -7.69 4.65
N ALA A 73 2.29 -7.46 3.54
CA ALA A 73 0.85 -7.67 3.47
C ALA A 73 0.48 -9.17 3.61
N GLN A 74 1.30 -10.06 3.07
CA GLN A 74 1.11 -11.50 3.22
C GLN A 74 1.35 -11.96 4.68
N ASP A 75 2.43 -11.51 5.33
CA ASP A 75 2.69 -11.81 6.74
C ASP A 75 1.52 -11.34 7.63
N MET A 76 0.92 -10.17 7.33
CA MET A 76 -0.29 -9.69 8.02
C MET A 76 -1.48 -10.63 7.78
N TYR A 77 -1.74 -11.04 6.52
CA TYR A 77 -2.82 -11.97 6.20
C TYR A 77 -2.67 -13.32 6.90
N GLU A 78 -1.44 -13.86 6.97
CA GLU A 78 -1.15 -15.14 7.64
C GLU A 78 -1.30 -15.06 9.17
N ALA A 79 -1.20 -13.85 9.76
CA ALA A 79 -1.44 -13.63 11.18
C ALA A 79 -2.93 -13.65 11.56
N ILE A 80 -3.84 -13.49 10.60
CA ILE A 80 -5.28 -13.48 10.85
C ILE A 80 -5.76 -14.89 11.22
N PRO A 81 -6.51 -15.08 12.32
CA PRO A 81 -7.04 -16.38 12.69
C PRO A 81 -8.05 -16.91 11.67
N ALA A 82 -8.01 -18.21 11.40
CA ALA A 82 -8.86 -18.92 10.42
C ALA A 82 -10.36 -18.57 10.49
N GLN A 83 -10.88 -18.30 11.69
CA GLN A 83 -12.28 -17.91 11.93
C GLN A 83 -12.68 -16.60 11.21
N HIS A 84 -11.75 -15.66 11.06
CA HIS A 84 -11.96 -14.35 10.42
C HIS A 84 -11.80 -14.42 8.88
N HIS A 85 -11.28 -15.51 8.30
CA HIS A 85 -11.14 -15.65 6.83
C HIS A 85 -12.48 -15.74 6.08
N ARG A 86 -13.60 -15.91 6.81
CA ARG A 86 -14.95 -15.80 6.25
C ARG A 86 -15.45 -14.36 6.19
N GLU A 87 -14.74 -13.40 6.74
CA GLU A 87 -15.11 -12.00 6.61
C GLU A 87 -14.82 -11.50 5.20
N ARG A 88 -15.62 -10.53 4.75
CA ARG A 88 -15.48 -9.99 3.40
C ARG A 88 -14.13 -9.30 3.21
N ALA A 89 -13.71 -8.49 4.18
CA ALA A 89 -12.46 -7.75 4.11
C ALA A 89 -11.22 -8.67 4.00
N VAL A 90 -11.21 -9.79 4.72
CA VAL A 90 -10.12 -10.78 4.66
C VAL A 90 -10.07 -11.47 3.29
N ARG A 91 -11.24 -11.74 2.69
CA ARG A 91 -11.33 -12.31 1.34
C ARG A 91 -10.87 -11.32 0.26
N GLU A 92 -11.22 -10.05 0.39
CA GLU A 92 -10.76 -8.98 -0.50
C GLU A 92 -9.23 -8.81 -0.42
N LEU A 93 -8.65 -8.86 0.79
CA LEU A 93 -7.20 -8.85 0.95
C LEU A 93 -6.52 -10.05 0.27
N ARG A 94 -7.10 -11.25 0.40
CA ARG A 94 -6.59 -12.45 -0.27
C ARG A 94 -6.61 -12.31 -1.80
N ASP A 95 -7.67 -11.73 -2.35
CA ASP A 95 -7.82 -11.53 -3.80
C ASP A 95 -6.75 -10.58 -4.34
N VAL A 96 -6.52 -9.45 -3.64
CA VAL A 96 -5.46 -8.49 -3.97
C VAL A 96 -4.06 -9.10 -3.88
N LEU A 97 -3.83 -10.02 -2.94
CA LEU A 97 -2.54 -10.74 -2.81
C LEU A 97 -2.34 -11.82 -3.89
N ALA A 98 -3.41 -12.31 -4.51
CA ALA A 98 -3.39 -13.35 -5.53
C ALA A 98 -3.33 -12.80 -6.96
N ALA A 99 -3.61 -11.51 -7.15
CA ALA A 99 -3.47 -10.77 -8.41
C ALA A 99 -1.99 -10.50 -8.78
#